data_AF-A0A164PPL8-F1
#
_entry.id   AF-A0A164PPL8-F1
#
_cell.length_a   1.000
_cell.length_b   1.000
_cell.length_c   1.000
_cell.angle_alpha   90.00
_cell.angle_beta   90.00
_cell.angle_gamma   90.00
#
_symmetry.space_group_name_H-M   'P 1'
#
loop_
_entity.id
_entity.type
_entity.pdbx_description
1 polymer ?
#
loop_
_entity_poly.entity_id
_entity_poly.type
_entity_poly.pdbx_seq_one_letter_code
_entity_poly.pdbx_strand_id
1 'polypeptide(L)'
;MPGRPGSGVGPSSTPAEREALIQELDQAGIKFNPEKIVQIGKDSDGKVIFLEQGNDRAGLQHVLKHAGDFVNKGVREDEIPEVVLRAVTEGERVGVSGRDRPIFEIMHNGQLVKIAVTVGSNGFIVGANPIS
;
A
#
# COMPACT_ATOMS: atom_id res chain seq x y z
N MET A 1 18.50 12.63 -8.06
CA MET A 1 17.29 13.29 -7.53
C MET A 1 16.12 12.43 -7.99
N PRO A 2 15.43 11.67 -7.12
CA PRO A 2 14.22 11.00 -7.56
C PRO A 2 13.17 12.08 -7.85
N GLY A 3 12.61 12.04 -9.06
CA GLY A 3 11.65 13.03 -9.54
C GLY A 3 10.43 13.08 -8.63
N ARG A 4 9.88 14.29 -8.44
CA ARG A 4 8.54 14.45 -7.87
C ARG A 4 7.58 13.52 -8.63
N PRO A 5 6.82 12.64 -7.94
CA PRO A 5 5.70 11.97 -8.58
C PRO A 5 4.78 13.03 -9.19
N GLY A 6 4.27 12.76 -10.40
CA GLY A 6 3.24 13.60 -11.01
C GLY A 6 2.08 13.77 -10.03
N SER A 7 1.37 14.90 -10.10
CA SER A 7 0.44 15.45 -9.10
C SER A 7 -0.77 14.61 -8.68
N GLY A 8 -0.72 13.27 -8.80
CA GLY A 8 -1.74 12.33 -8.36
C GLY A 8 -1.28 10.88 -8.20
N VAL A 9 0.03 10.61 -8.08
CA VAL A 9 0.60 9.27 -7.76
C VAL A 9 1.17 9.29 -6.34
N GLY A 10 0.90 8.24 -5.57
CA GLY A 10 1.31 8.12 -4.18
C GLY A 10 0.14 8.12 -3.19
N PRO A 11 0.43 8.11 -1.87
CA PRO A 11 -0.57 8.24 -0.82
C PRO A 11 -1.34 9.56 -0.88
N SER A 12 -2.61 9.55 -0.47
CA SER A 12 -3.37 10.79 -0.26
C SER A 12 -2.70 11.64 0.81
N SER A 13 -2.34 12.86 0.47
CA SER A 13 -1.66 13.80 1.37
C SER A 13 -2.62 14.78 2.03
N THR A 14 -3.85 14.92 1.50
CA THR A 14 -4.89 15.80 2.05
C THR A 14 -6.23 15.08 2.21
N PRO A 15 -7.12 15.55 3.10
CA PRO A 15 -8.48 15.04 3.22
C PRO A 15 -9.26 15.12 1.90
N ALA A 16 -9.08 16.21 1.13
CA ALA A 16 -9.75 16.40 -0.15
C ALA A 16 -9.32 15.35 -1.19
N GLU A 17 -8.02 15.03 -1.27
CA GLU A 17 -7.52 13.95 -2.13
C GLU A 17 -8.09 12.59 -1.71
N ARG A 18 -8.12 12.32 -0.40
CA ARG A 18 -8.71 11.09 0.15
C ARG A 18 -10.18 10.96 -0.24
N GLU A 19 -10.97 12.03 -0.12
CA GLU A 19 -12.38 12.05 -0.52
C GLU A 19 -12.56 11.85 -2.02
N ALA A 20 -11.73 12.47 -2.85
CA ALA A 20 -11.77 12.27 -4.30
C ALA A 20 -11.51 10.80 -4.68
N LEU A 21 -10.49 10.17 -4.07
CA LEU A 21 -10.19 8.75 -4.31
C LEU A 21 -11.30 7.82 -3.82
N ILE A 22 -11.95 8.15 -2.70
CA ILE A 22 -13.13 7.44 -2.21
C ILE A 22 -14.30 7.54 -3.21
N GLN A 23 -14.54 8.72 -3.77
CA GLN A 23 -15.56 8.90 -4.81
C GLN A 23 -15.23 8.12 -6.07
N GLU A 24 -13.97 8.03 -6.47
CA GLU A 24 -13.55 7.21 -7.61
C GLU A 24 -13.81 5.71 -7.38
N LEU A 25 -13.59 5.20 -6.17
CA LEU A 25 -13.95 3.82 -5.81
C LEU A 25 -15.47 3.60 -5.89
N ASP A 26 -16.27 4.55 -5.43
CA ASP A 26 -17.75 4.47 -5.45
C ASP A 26 -18.28 4.52 -6.89
N GLN A 27 -17.77 5.43 -7.71
CA GLN A 27 -18.08 5.54 -9.14
C GLN A 27 -17.68 4.29 -9.92
N ALA A 28 -16.59 3.62 -9.53
CA ALA A 28 -16.16 2.35 -10.09
C ALA A 28 -17.03 1.16 -9.60
N GLY A 29 -17.98 1.38 -8.69
CA GLY A 29 -18.83 0.33 -8.12
C GLY A 29 -18.07 -0.65 -7.23
N ILE A 30 -16.89 -0.26 -6.73
CA ILE A 30 -16.07 -1.08 -5.86
C ILE A 30 -16.69 -1.06 -4.47
N LYS A 31 -16.83 -2.23 -3.84
CA LYS A 31 -17.28 -2.30 -2.45
C LYS A 31 -16.11 -2.00 -1.51
N PHE A 32 -16.26 -0.96 -0.70
CA PHE A 32 -15.32 -0.56 0.35
C PHE A 32 -16.09 0.03 1.53
N ASN A 33 -15.43 0.19 2.67
CA ASN A 33 -15.98 0.92 3.82
C ASN A 33 -15.12 2.16 4.12
N PRO A 34 -15.61 3.38 3.83
CA PRO A 34 -14.83 4.62 4.00
C PRO A 34 -14.29 4.82 5.43
N GLU A 35 -15.03 4.38 6.45
CA GLU A 35 -14.62 4.50 7.86
C GLU A 35 -13.48 3.53 8.23
N LYS A 36 -13.29 2.47 7.45
CA LYS A 36 -12.25 1.45 7.67
C LYS A 36 -11.01 1.67 6.81
N ILE A 37 -11.03 2.59 5.86
CA ILE A 37 -9.85 2.94 5.06
C ILE A 37 -8.81 3.59 5.98
N VAL A 38 -7.67 2.94 6.13
CA VAL A 38 -6.51 3.45 6.88
C VAL A 38 -5.63 4.29 5.98
N GLN A 39 -5.38 3.82 4.75
CA GLN A 39 -4.54 4.49 3.76
C GLN A 39 -5.16 4.31 2.38
N ILE A 40 -5.06 5.33 1.53
CA ILE A 40 -5.52 5.29 0.13
C ILE A 40 -4.60 6.14 -0.73
N GLY A 41 -4.42 5.75 -1.99
CA GLY A 41 -3.56 6.42 -2.93
C GLY A 41 -3.80 5.96 -4.36
N LYS A 42 -2.95 6.42 -5.26
CA LYS A 42 -2.97 6.02 -6.68
C LYS A 42 -1.62 5.48 -7.10
N ASP A 43 -1.62 4.40 -7.86
CA ASP A 43 -0.40 3.88 -8.48
C ASP A 43 -0.03 4.64 -9.76
N SER A 44 1.09 4.26 -10.37
CA SER A 44 1.59 4.84 -11.63
C SER A 44 0.65 4.66 -12.81
N ASP A 45 -0.25 3.68 -12.75
CA ASP A 45 -1.26 3.40 -13.79
C ASP A 45 -2.56 4.20 -13.55
N GLY A 46 -2.60 5.02 -12.50
CA GLY A 46 -3.75 5.82 -12.11
C GLY A 46 -4.85 5.03 -11.40
N LYS A 47 -4.58 3.78 -11.03
CA LYS A 47 -5.52 2.93 -10.30
C LYS A 47 -5.52 3.31 -8.83
N VAL A 48 -6.71 3.40 -8.24
CA VAL A 48 -6.86 3.65 -6.81
C VAL A 48 -6.47 2.39 -6.03
N ILE A 49 -5.51 2.54 -5.12
CA ILE A 49 -5.03 1.51 -4.21
C ILE A 49 -5.43 1.91 -2.79
N PHE A 50 -5.99 0.99 -2.02
CA PHE A 50 -6.44 1.28 -0.67
C PHE A 50 -6.16 0.13 0.31
N LEU A 51 -5.86 0.51 1.54
CA LEU A 51 -5.68 -0.38 2.68
C LEU A 51 -6.76 -0.08 3.71
N GLU A 52 -7.59 -1.07 3.99
CA GLU A 52 -8.54 -1.01 5.10
C GLU A 52 -7.97 -1.67 6.35
N GLN A 53 -8.59 -1.39 7.50
CA GLN A 53 -8.29 -2.05 8.77
C GLN A 53 -8.34 -3.58 8.64
N GLY A 54 -9.32 -4.09 7.87
CA GLY A 54 -9.41 -5.50 7.54
C GLY A 54 -9.72 -6.42 8.72
N ASN A 55 -9.26 -7.66 8.62
CA ASN A 55 -9.42 -8.72 9.62
C ASN A 55 -8.20 -9.66 9.60
N ASP A 56 -8.27 -10.76 10.35
CA ASP A 56 -7.22 -11.77 10.46
C ASP A 56 -6.71 -12.37 9.13
N ARG A 57 -7.50 -12.29 8.05
CA ARG A 57 -7.23 -12.88 6.74
C ARG A 57 -6.88 -11.86 5.66
N ALA A 58 -7.22 -10.58 5.83
CA ALA A 58 -6.96 -9.56 4.82
C ALA A 58 -6.91 -8.14 5.42
N GLY A 59 -6.17 -7.23 4.78
CA GLY A 59 -6.05 -5.83 5.21
C GLY A 59 -5.02 -5.64 6.34
N LEU A 60 -5.06 -4.48 7.00
CA LEU A 60 -4.01 -4.08 7.94
C LEU A 60 -3.82 -5.08 9.09
N GLN A 61 -4.90 -5.59 9.69
CA GLN A 61 -4.80 -6.59 10.77
C GLN A 61 -4.02 -7.85 10.35
N HIS A 62 -4.16 -8.29 9.09
CA HIS A 62 -3.39 -9.40 8.56
C HIS A 62 -1.92 -9.03 8.37
N VAL A 63 -1.63 -7.82 7.85
CA VAL A 63 -0.26 -7.30 7.70
C VAL A 63 0.46 -7.21 9.05
N LEU A 64 -0.22 -6.72 10.09
CA LEU A 64 0.37 -6.54 11.42
C LEU A 64 0.76 -7.86 12.10
N LYS A 65 0.29 -9.02 11.63
CA LYS A 65 0.82 -10.32 12.07
C LYS A 65 2.29 -10.51 11.72
N HIS A 66 2.76 -9.78 10.70
CA HIS A 66 4.15 -9.73 10.26
C HIS A 66 4.89 -8.49 10.76
N ALA A 67 4.33 -7.74 11.73
CA ALA A 67 4.91 -6.48 12.20
C ALA A 67 6.36 -6.65 12.69
N GLY A 68 6.66 -7.74 13.40
CA GLY A 68 8.03 -8.05 13.82
C GLY A 68 9.02 -8.18 12.65
N ASP A 69 8.58 -8.72 11.51
CA ASP A 69 9.43 -8.83 10.31
C ASP A 69 9.71 -7.45 9.71
N PHE A 70 8.73 -6.55 9.72
CA PHE A 70 8.88 -5.16 9.27
C PHE A 70 9.84 -4.39 10.18
N VAL A 71 9.69 -4.54 11.49
CA VAL A 71 10.57 -3.92 12.50
C VAL A 71 12.02 -4.39 12.33
N ASN A 72 12.23 -5.68 12.07
CA ASN A 72 13.56 -6.23 11.77
C ASN A 72 14.19 -5.64 10.50
N LYS A 73 13.38 -5.07 9.60
CA LYS A 73 13.81 -4.36 8.39
C LYS A 73 13.86 -2.84 8.55
N GLY A 74 13.71 -2.33 9.78
CA GLY A 74 13.80 -0.90 10.07
C GLY A 74 12.52 -0.11 9.85
N VAL A 75 11.38 -0.78 9.65
CA VAL A 75 10.06 -0.15 9.51
C VAL A 75 9.32 -0.25 10.85
N ARG A 76 8.98 0.89 11.46
CA ARG A 76 8.24 0.88 12.73
C ARG A 76 6.80 0.42 12.51
N GLU A 77 6.19 -0.19 13.54
CA GLU A 77 4.82 -0.73 13.43
C GLU A 77 3.78 0.32 13.02
N ASP A 78 3.92 1.55 13.50
CA ASP A 78 3.06 2.70 13.17
C ASP A 78 3.22 3.18 11.72
N GLU A 79 4.37 2.91 11.11
CA GLU A 79 4.68 3.29 9.71
C GLU A 79 4.25 2.21 8.70
N ILE A 80 3.99 0.97 9.15
CA ILE A 80 3.63 -0.16 8.27
C ILE A 80 2.49 0.20 7.28
N PRO A 81 1.36 0.80 7.69
CA PRO A 81 0.28 1.10 6.77
C PRO A 81 0.72 2.02 5.62
N GLU A 82 1.49 3.05 5.93
CA GLU A 82 1.98 4.03 4.97
C GLU A 82 3.01 3.40 4.03
N VAL A 83 3.99 2.68 4.60
CA VAL A 83 5.08 2.03 3.87
C VAL A 83 4.53 0.98 2.90
N VAL A 84 3.51 0.21 3.30
CA VAL A 84 2.86 -0.78 2.44
C VAL A 84 2.12 -0.12 1.28
N LEU A 85 1.40 0.98 1.51
CA LEU A 85 0.73 1.71 0.43
C LEU A 85 1.78 2.28 -0.53
N ARG A 86 2.80 2.98 0.00
CA ARG A 86 3.89 3.56 -0.78
C ARG A 86 4.61 2.53 -1.63
N ALA A 87 4.82 1.32 -1.12
CA ALA A 87 5.42 0.24 -1.89
C ALA A 87 4.66 -0.04 -3.18
N VAL A 88 3.32 -0.03 -3.16
CA VAL A 88 2.49 -0.27 -4.34
C VAL A 88 2.36 0.98 -5.22
N THR A 89 2.29 2.16 -4.62
CA THR A 89 2.00 3.40 -5.37
C THR A 89 3.24 4.09 -5.96
N GLU A 90 4.37 3.97 -5.27
CA GLU A 90 5.64 4.67 -5.60
C GLU A 90 6.80 3.69 -5.84
N GLY A 91 6.69 2.46 -5.34
CA GLY A 91 7.77 1.49 -5.38
C GLY A 91 8.06 0.93 -6.75
N GLU A 92 9.32 0.58 -6.96
CA GLU A 92 9.75 -0.10 -8.17
C GLU A 92 9.43 -1.60 -8.05
N ARG A 93 8.72 -2.16 -9.03
CA ARG A 93 8.47 -3.61 -9.06
C ARG A 93 9.76 -4.34 -9.48
N VAL A 94 10.42 -4.96 -8.51
CA VAL A 94 11.71 -5.64 -8.71
C VAL A 94 11.61 -7.16 -8.83
N GLY A 95 10.41 -7.74 -8.65
CA GLY A 95 10.24 -9.19 -8.79
C GLY A 95 8.87 -9.72 -8.41
N VAL A 96 8.84 -11.02 -8.15
CA VAL A 96 7.66 -11.79 -7.72
C VAL A 96 8.08 -12.78 -6.63
N SER A 97 7.28 -12.88 -5.58
CA SER A 97 7.41 -13.84 -4.48
C SER A 97 6.33 -14.92 -4.58
N GLY A 98 6.69 -16.16 -4.26
CA GLY A 98 5.77 -17.30 -4.38
C GLY A 98 5.33 -17.53 -5.82
N ARG A 99 4.02 -17.65 -6.04
CA ARG A 99 3.47 -17.92 -7.38
C ARG A 99 3.27 -16.65 -8.20
N ASP A 100 2.82 -15.56 -7.59
CA ASP A 100 2.27 -14.42 -8.31
C ASP A 100 2.30 -13.08 -7.54
N ARG A 101 2.89 -13.03 -6.35
CA ARG A 101 2.86 -11.82 -5.51
C ARG A 101 3.96 -10.84 -5.90
N PRO A 102 3.67 -9.64 -6.42
CA PRO A 102 4.70 -8.67 -6.77
C PRO A 102 5.54 -8.24 -5.58
N ILE A 103 6.85 -8.06 -5.83
CA ILE A 103 7.80 -7.47 -4.87
C ILE A 103 8.10 -6.05 -5.33
N PHE A 104 7.90 -5.11 -4.43
CA PHE A 104 8.21 -3.70 -4.62
C PHE A 104 9.41 -3.31 -3.77
N GLU A 105 10.23 -2.42 -4.30
CA GLU A 105 11.38 -1.84 -3.62
C GLU A 105 11.14 -0.33 -3.42
N ILE A 106 11.35 0.14 -2.19
CA ILE A 106 11.25 1.55 -1.82
C ILE A 106 12.41 1.96 -0.92
N MET A 107 12.75 3.25 -0.97
CA MET A 107 13.62 3.87 0.01
C MET A 107 12.78 4.36 1.20
N HIS A 108 13.04 3.84 2.39
CA HIS A 108 12.40 4.24 3.65
C HIS A 108 13.47 4.58 4.68
N ASN A 109 13.46 5.81 5.21
CA ASN A 109 14.43 6.28 6.20
C ASN A 109 15.91 6.05 5.82
N GLY A 110 16.24 6.15 4.52
CA GLY A 110 17.60 5.92 4.01
C GLY A 110 17.99 4.44 3.85
N GLN A 111 17.07 3.51 4.11
CA GLN A 111 17.22 2.09 3.90
C GLN A 111 16.35 1.60 2.74
N LEU A 112 16.92 0.76 1.90
CA LEU A 112 16.18 0.08 0.83
C LEU A 112 15.37 -1.06 1.45
N VAL A 113 14.05 -1.05 1.27
CA VAL A 113 13.13 -2.05 1.82
C VAL A 113 12.38 -2.72 0.67
N LYS A 114 12.39 -4.05 0.65
CA LYS A 114 11.64 -4.88 -0.30
C LYS A 114 10.41 -5.45 0.37
N ILE A 115 9.24 -5.27 -0.23
CA ILE A 115 7.96 -5.69 0.32
C ILE A 115 7.18 -6.44 -0.75
N ALA A 116 6.79 -7.67 -0.44
CA ALA A 116 5.84 -8.39 -1.26
C ALA A 116 4.43 -7.95 -0.87
N VAL A 117 3.63 -7.49 -1.82
CA VAL A 117 2.27 -6.98 -1.57
C VAL A 117 1.28 -7.69 -2.45
N THR A 118 0.21 -8.20 -1.85
CA THR A 118 -0.92 -8.79 -2.56
C THR A 118 -2.02 -7.74 -2.65
N VAL A 119 -2.34 -7.34 -3.88
CA VAL A 119 -3.40 -6.37 -4.18
C VAL A 119 -4.49 -7.08 -4.97
N GLY A 120 -5.74 -6.94 -4.53
CA GLY A 120 -6.90 -7.43 -5.25
C GLY A 120 -7.09 -6.73 -6.60
N SER A 121 -7.85 -7.34 -7.51
CA SER A 121 -8.18 -6.72 -8.80
C SER A 121 -8.86 -5.36 -8.66
N ASN A 122 -9.56 -5.13 -7.56
CA ASN A 122 -10.21 -3.86 -7.19
C ASN A 122 -9.28 -2.82 -6.52
N GLY A 123 -7.99 -3.09 -6.35
CA GLY A 123 -7.06 -2.16 -5.69
C GLY A 123 -6.97 -2.30 -4.16
N PHE A 124 -7.72 -3.23 -3.56
CA PHE A 124 -7.64 -3.50 -2.13
C PHE A 124 -6.36 -4.24 -1.76
N ILE A 125 -5.60 -3.75 -0.79
CA ILE A 125 -4.42 -4.45 -0.26
C ILE A 125 -4.88 -5.56 0.69
N VAL A 126 -4.68 -6.81 0.24
CA VAL A 126 -5.04 -8.02 1.00
C VAL A 126 -3.97 -8.34 2.03
N GLY A 127 -2.68 -8.22 1.69
CA GLY A 127 -1.59 -8.52 2.61
C GLY A 127 -0.24 -8.01 2.13
N ALA A 128 0.68 -7.81 3.07
CA ALA A 128 2.03 -7.31 2.85
C ALA A 128 3.00 -8.02 3.80
N ASN A 129 4.19 -8.36 3.33
CA ASN A 129 5.30 -8.82 4.18
C ASN A 129 6.62 -8.34 3.58
N PRO A 130 7.61 -8.01 4.42
CA PRO A 130 8.93 -7.69 3.91
C PRO A 130 9.60 -8.96 3.36
N ILE A 131 10.54 -8.76 2.45
CA ILE A 131 11.37 -9.82 1.89
C ILE A 131 12.81 -9.66 2.40
N SER A 132 13.46 -10.80 2.65
CA SER A 132 14.85 -10.84 3.14
C SER A 132 15.86 -10.35 2.13
#